data_AF-A0A852ZX57-F1
#
_entry.id   AF-A0A852ZX57-F1
#
_cell.length_a   1.000
_cell.length_b   1.000
_cell.length_c   1.000
_cell.angle_alpha   90.00
_cell.angle_beta   90.00
_cell.angle_gamma   90.00
#
_symmetry.space_group_name_H-M   'P 1'
#
loop_
_entity.id
_entity.type
_entity.pdbx_description
1 polymer ?
#
loop_
_entity_poly.entity_id
_entity_poly.type
_entity_poly.pdbx_seq_one_letter_code
_entity_poly.pdbx_strand_id
1 'polypeptide(L)'
;MDRQAVHDFLVSRRAKITPEQAGMPTYGQKRRVPGLRREEVASLAGVSIDYYARLERGNLAGVSDSVLEALARALQLDEAERQHLFDLARSASAPAARKRRPRQPVTGVRPALLSILNGMTGTPAYLRNARMDLVAANELCLALYDGVLTREEMPFNLARFVFLAPTPRRSSWTGTPSPGTWWPHCAVRRAGTLPTVG
;
A
#
# COMPACT_ATOMS: atom_id res chain seq x y z
N MET A 1 -12.08 -4.00 -6.28
CA MET A 1 -12.68 -2.78 -5.75
C MET A 1 -14.00 -2.61 -6.49
N ASP A 2 -15.11 -2.59 -5.77
CA ASP A 2 -16.44 -2.60 -6.38
C ASP A 2 -17.00 -1.17 -6.44
N ARG A 3 -16.81 -0.52 -7.60
CA ARG A 3 -17.33 0.84 -7.84
C ARG A 3 -18.86 0.89 -7.74
N GLN A 4 -19.51 -0.24 -8.03
CA GLN A 4 -20.95 -0.36 -7.97
C GLN A 4 -21.45 -0.30 -6.53
N ALA A 5 -20.75 -0.97 -5.59
CA ALA A 5 -21.09 -0.91 -4.17
C ALA A 5 -21.06 0.52 -3.61
N VAL A 6 -20.07 1.34 -4.01
CA VAL A 6 -20.00 2.76 -3.61
C VAL A 6 -21.16 3.56 -4.19
N HIS A 7 -21.45 3.37 -5.49
CA HIS A 7 -22.55 4.03 -6.16
C HIS A 7 -23.88 3.71 -5.46
N ASP A 8 -24.16 2.44 -5.24
CA ASP A 8 -25.42 1.97 -4.67
C ASP A 8 -25.58 2.43 -3.21
N PHE A 9 -24.49 2.47 -2.45
CA PHE A 9 -24.49 3.03 -1.10
C PHE A 9 -24.87 4.52 -1.11
N LEU A 10 -24.18 5.36 -1.90
CA LEU A 10 -24.46 6.80 -1.90
C LEU A 10 -25.85 7.12 -2.46
N VAL A 11 -26.29 6.44 -3.51
CA VAL A 11 -27.63 6.63 -4.10
C VAL A 11 -28.72 6.22 -3.13
N SER A 12 -28.57 5.08 -2.44
CA SER A 12 -29.57 4.63 -1.47
C SER A 12 -29.68 5.56 -0.27
N ARG A 13 -28.56 6.09 0.25
CA ARG A 13 -28.56 7.05 1.37
C ARG A 13 -29.19 8.38 0.98
N ARG A 14 -28.86 8.89 -0.20
CA ARG A 14 -29.46 10.11 -0.75
C ARG A 14 -30.98 9.98 -0.94
N ALA A 15 -31.44 8.80 -1.36
CA ALA A 15 -32.87 8.55 -1.57
C ALA A 15 -33.68 8.44 -0.26
N LYS A 16 -33.04 8.06 0.84
CA LYS A 16 -33.70 7.89 2.15
C LYS A 16 -33.98 9.20 2.89
N ILE A 17 -33.22 10.26 2.60
CA ILE A 17 -33.30 11.52 3.35
C ILE A 17 -34.17 12.50 2.59
N THR A 18 -35.15 13.06 3.28
CA THR A 18 -35.99 14.13 2.75
C THR A 18 -35.29 15.48 2.93
N PRO A 19 -35.55 16.47 2.08
CA PRO A 19 -34.96 17.80 2.23
C PRO A 19 -35.35 18.45 3.56
N GLU A 20 -36.54 18.18 4.08
CA GLU A 20 -37.00 18.70 5.36
C GLU A 20 -36.15 18.16 6.50
N GLN A 21 -35.82 16.86 6.48
CA GLN A 21 -34.92 16.24 7.45
C GLN A 21 -33.52 16.85 7.40
N ALA A 22 -33.03 17.19 6.20
CA ALA A 22 -31.73 17.81 6.00
C ALA A 22 -31.71 19.32 6.28
N GLY A 23 -32.83 19.91 6.70
CA GLY A 23 -32.94 21.36 6.97
C GLY A 23 -32.95 22.24 5.72
N MET A 24 -33.28 21.66 4.55
CA MET A 24 -33.35 22.40 3.29
C MET A 24 -34.74 23.03 3.09
N PRO A 25 -34.82 24.30 2.65
CA PRO A 25 -36.10 24.96 2.40
C PRO A 25 -36.78 24.34 1.16
N THR A 26 -37.92 23.67 1.38
CA THR A 26 -38.71 23.07 0.31
C THR A 26 -39.50 24.16 -0.44
N TYR A 27 -38.84 24.87 -1.35
CA TYR A 27 -39.55 25.78 -2.27
C TYR A 27 -40.43 24.96 -3.21
N GLY A 28 -41.73 25.24 -3.20
CA GLY A 28 -42.84 24.48 -3.80
C GLY A 28 -42.86 24.29 -5.32
N GLN A 29 -41.74 23.91 -5.94
CA GLN A 29 -41.73 23.38 -7.30
C GLN A 29 -42.01 21.87 -7.31
N LYS A 30 -42.69 21.39 -8.37
CA LYS A 30 -42.92 19.97 -8.67
C LYS A 30 -41.61 19.17 -8.59
N ARG A 31 -41.37 18.52 -7.45
CA ARG A 31 -40.18 17.69 -7.22
C ARG A 31 -40.30 16.40 -8.02
N ARG A 32 -39.29 16.14 -8.87
CA ARG A 32 -39.18 14.90 -9.65
C ARG A 32 -38.52 13.75 -8.88
N VAL A 33 -37.80 14.05 -7.79
CA VAL A 33 -37.05 13.07 -7.00
C VAL A 33 -37.56 13.11 -5.55
N PRO A 34 -37.89 11.95 -4.94
CA PRO A 34 -38.44 11.90 -3.58
C PRO A 34 -37.40 12.23 -2.50
N GLY A 35 -36.12 11.91 -2.72
CA GLY A 35 -35.02 12.21 -1.79
C GLY A 35 -34.26 13.51 -2.09
N LEU A 36 -33.09 13.66 -1.47
CA LEU A 36 -32.17 14.77 -1.73
C LEU A 36 -31.67 14.78 -3.18
N ARG A 37 -31.53 15.98 -3.75
CA ARG A 37 -30.86 16.17 -5.04
C ARG A 37 -29.35 16.24 -4.85
N ARG A 38 -28.60 15.97 -5.93
CA ARG A 38 -27.12 16.10 -5.91
C ARG A 38 -26.66 17.50 -5.51
N GLU A 39 -27.35 18.52 -6.02
CA GLU A 39 -27.09 19.93 -5.70
C GLU A 39 -27.26 20.23 -4.21
N GLU A 40 -28.26 19.62 -3.58
CA GLU A 40 -28.57 19.81 -2.16
C GLU A 40 -27.53 19.14 -1.27
N VAL A 41 -27.14 17.90 -1.57
CA VAL A 41 -26.07 17.21 -0.84
C VAL A 41 -24.74 17.94 -0.97
N ALA A 42 -24.40 18.39 -2.18
CA ALA A 42 -23.16 19.12 -2.43
C ALA A 42 -23.10 20.41 -1.62
N SER A 43 -24.20 21.16 -1.56
CA SER A 43 -24.33 22.37 -0.73
C SER A 43 -24.14 22.07 0.76
N LEU A 44 -24.83 21.04 1.28
CA LEU A 44 -24.74 20.64 2.69
C LEU A 44 -23.35 20.13 3.08
N ALA A 45 -22.67 19.42 2.18
CA ALA A 45 -21.33 18.90 2.41
C ALA A 45 -20.20 19.90 2.11
N GLY A 46 -20.53 21.09 1.57
CA GLY A 46 -19.54 22.11 1.20
C GLY A 46 -18.61 21.68 0.06
N VAL A 47 -19.10 20.86 -0.88
CA VAL A 47 -18.35 20.38 -2.05
C VAL A 47 -19.03 20.81 -3.34
N SER A 48 -18.31 20.79 -4.47
CA SER A 48 -18.94 21.07 -5.76
C SER A 48 -19.86 19.92 -6.20
N ILE A 49 -20.88 20.27 -6.98
CA ILE A 49 -21.87 19.32 -7.52
C ILE A 49 -21.18 18.24 -8.36
N ASP A 50 -20.22 18.64 -9.20
CA ASP A 50 -19.43 17.72 -10.02
C ASP A 50 -18.54 16.79 -9.20
N TYR A 51 -18.04 17.28 -8.05
CA TYR A 51 -17.27 16.46 -7.12
C TYR A 51 -18.16 15.37 -6.52
N TYR A 52 -19.36 15.72 -6.05
CA TYR A 52 -20.32 14.73 -5.54
C TYR A 52 -20.77 13.74 -6.63
N ALA A 53 -21.07 14.21 -7.85
CA ALA A 53 -21.40 13.33 -8.97
C ALA A 53 -20.25 12.38 -9.36
N ARG A 54 -19.00 12.76 -9.10
CA ARG A 54 -17.83 11.89 -9.29
C ARG A 54 -17.72 10.84 -8.18
N LEU A 55 -18.03 11.20 -6.93
CA LEU A 55 -18.08 10.26 -5.80
C LEU A 55 -19.17 9.21 -6.02
N GLU A 56 -20.37 9.63 -6.43
CA GLU A 56 -21.47 8.70 -6.77
C GLU A 56 -21.11 7.72 -7.87
N ARG A 57 -20.25 8.09 -8.84
CA ARG A 57 -19.74 7.17 -9.87
C ARG A 57 -18.74 6.11 -9.34
N GLY A 58 -18.54 6.06 -8.03
CA GLY A 58 -17.70 5.07 -7.36
C GLY A 58 -16.22 5.45 -7.28
N ASN A 59 -15.88 6.74 -7.44
CA ASN A 59 -14.50 7.21 -7.32
C ASN A 59 -14.23 7.87 -5.98
N LEU A 60 -13.94 7.05 -4.95
CA LEU A 60 -13.53 7.50 -3.61
C LEU A 60 -12.00 7.55 -3.42
N ALA A 61 -11.21 7.31 -4.48
CA ALA A 61 -9.76 7.28 -4.37
C ALA A 61 -9.19 8.67 -4.07
N GLY A 62 -8.44 8.81 -2.97
CA GLY A 62 -7.79 10.06 -2.59
C GLY A 62 -8.73 11.15 -2.07
N VAL A 63 -9.94 10.79 -1.63
CA VAL A 63 -10.85 11.70 -0.92
C VAL A 63 -10.33 11.88 0.51
N SER A 64 -10.35 13.11 1.02
CA SER A 64 -9.91 13.40 2.39
C SER A 64 -10.95 12.98 3.42
N ASP A 65 -10.50 12.60 4.62
CA ASP A 65 -11.37 12.25 5.75
C ASP A 65 -12.33 13.40 6.10
N SER A 66 -11.90 14.65 5.94
CA SER A 66 -12.75 15.83 6.15
C SER A 66 -13.97 15.88 5.23
N VAL A 67 -13.80 15.43 3.98
CA VAL A 67 -14.91 15.39 3.00
C VAL A 67 -15.83 14.21 3.29
N LEU A 68 -15.29 13.07 3.72
CA LEU A 68 -16.09 11.93 4.15
C LEU A 68 -16.93 12.26 5.38
N GLU A 69 -16.38 12.97 6.37
CA GLU A 69 -17.12 13.47 7.53
C GLU A 69 -18.20 14.49 7.13
N ALA A 70 -17.90 15.39 6.20
CA ALA A 70 -18.90 16.34 5.69
C ALA A 70 -20.07 15.63 5.00
N LEU A 71 -19.78 14.58 4.22
CA LEU A 71 -20.80 13.75 3.58
C LEU A 71 -21.60 12.92 4.59
N ALA A 72 -20.95 12.37 5.61
CA ALA A 72 -21.63 11.62 6.66
C ALA A 72 -22.63 12.50 7.41
N ARG A 73 -22.25 13.75 7.72
CA ARG A 73 -23.16 14.74 8.33
C ARG A 73 -24.28 15.18 7.40
N ALA A 74 -23.96 15.50 6.14
CA ALA A 74 -24.95 15.92 5.15
C ALA A 74 -25.99 14.84 4.85
N LEU A 75 -25.56 13.57 4.84
CA LEU A 75 -26.42 12.41 4.66
C LEU A 75 -26.87 11.78 5.99
N GLN A 76 -26.73 12.48 7.13
CA GLN A 76 -27.21 12.03 8.44
C GLN A 76 -26.96 10.53 8.71
N LEU A 77 -25.77 10.05 8.36
CA LEU A 77 -25.42 8.63 8.45
C LEU A 77 -25.34 8.22 9.91
N ASP A 78 -25.83 7.02 10.21
CA ASP A 78 -25.57 6.40 11.52
C ASP A 78 -24.10 5.98 11.66
N GLU A 79 -23.72 5.56 12.86
CA GLU A 79 -22.33 5.21 13.16
C GLU A 79 -21.83 4.01 12.32
N ALA A 80 -22.69 3.03 12.04
CA ALA A 80 -22.33 1.86 11.24
C ALA A 80 -22.17 2.22 9.75
N GLU A 81 -23.03 3.09 9.25
CA GLU A 81 -23.01 3.61 7.88
C GLU A 81 -21.83 4.54 7.64
N ARG A 82 -21.52 5.38 8.62
CA ARG A 82 -20.31 6.21 8.63
C ARG A 82 -19.09 5.32 8.53
N GLN A 83 -18.95 4.33 9.41
CA GLN A 83 -17.83 3.39 9.39
C GLN A 83 -17.72 2.67 8.04
N HIS A 84 -18.85 2.25 7.47
CA HIS A 84 -18.89 1.62 6.15
C HIS A 84 -18.39 2.54 5.04
N LEU A 85 -18.76 3.82 5.05
CA LEU A 85 -18.25 4.81 4.09
C LEU A 85 -16.72 4.96 4.18
N PHE A 86 -16.17 4.99 5.40
CA PHE A 86 -14.73 5.05 5.63
C PHE A 86 -14.02 3.76 5.19
N ASP A 87 -14.63 2.59 5.39
CA ASP A 87 -14.10 1.31 4.89
C ASP A 87 -14.06 1.29 3.35
N LEU A 88 -15.11 1.78 2.70
CA LEU A 88 -15.16 1.93 1.25
C LEU A 88 -14.06 2.88 0.74
N ALA A 89 -13.86 4.03 1.38
CA ALA A 89 -12.82 4.99 1.01
C ALA A 89 -11.39 4.44 1.24
N ARG A 90 -11.17 3.72 2.35
CA ARG A 90 -9.89 3.03 2.61
C ARG A 90 -9.61 1.94 1.59
N SER A 91 -10.62 1.16 1.20
CA SER A 91 -10.48 0.16 0.14
C SER A 91 -10.21 0.79 -1.24
N ALA A 92 -10.65 2.03 -1.47
CA ALA A 92 -10.43 2.78 -2.70
C ALA A 92 -9.03 3.42 -2.76
N SER A 93 -8.55 3.90 -1.61
CA SER A 93 -7.25 4.57 -1.46
C SER A 93 -6.11 3.58 -1.19
N ALA A 94 -6.42 2.37 -0.73
CA ALA A 94 -5.47 1.27 -0.75
C ALA A 94 -4.92 1.19 -2.16
N PRO A 95 -3.58 1.32 -2.36
CA PRO A 95 -3.01 1.18 -3.67
C PRO A 95 -3.50 -0.17 -4.16
N ALA A 96 -4.34 -0.13 -5.21
CA ALA A 96 -4.84 -1.34 -5.84
C ALA A 96 -3.62 -2.25 -5.90
N ALA A 97 -3.70 -3.42 -5.30
CA ALA A 97 -2.73 -4.47 -5.54
C ALA A 97 -2.80 -4.65 -7.04
N ARG A 98 -1.98 -3.86 -7.74
CA ARG A 98 -1.85 -3.82 -9.18
C ARG A 98 -1.59 -5.26 -9.42
N LYS A 99 -2.54 -5.98 -10.04
CA LYS A 99 -2.32 -7.34 -10.53
C LYS A 99 -0.96 -7.23 -11.18
N ARG A 100 0.07 -7.66 -10.45
CA ARG A 100 1.44 -7.48 -10.87
C ARG A 100 1.45 -8.48 -11.99
N ARG A 101 1.19 -8.00 -13.22
CA ARG A 101 1.46 -8.75 -14.44
C ARG A 101 2.77 -9.45 -14.11
N PRO A 102 2.80 -10.80 -14.04
CA PRO A 102 3.94 -11.51 -13.50
C PRO A 102 5.13 -10.90 -14.21
N ARG A 103 5.93 -10.14 -13.43
CA ARG A 103 7.03 -9.40 -14.01
C ARG A 103 7.89 -10.54 -14.49
N GLN A 104 8.02 -10.69 -15.81
CA GLN A 104 8.81 -11.77 -16.38
C GLN A 104 10.10 -11.80 -15.57
N PRO A 105 10.49 -12.97 -15.04
CA PRO A 105 11.70 -13.05 -14.25
C PRO A 105 12.77 -12.37 -15.08
N VAL A 106 13.39 -11.33 -14.53
CA VAL A 106 14.50 -10.65 -15.19
C VAL A 106 15.60 -11.69 -15.20
N THR A 107 15.66 -12.45 -16.29
CA THR A 107 16.60 -13.53 -16.50
C THR A 107 17.96 -12.89 -16.72
N GLY A 108 18.69 -12.72 -15.62
CA GLY A 108 20.10 -12.33 -15.63
C GLY A 108 20.41 -11.08 -14.83
N VAL A 109 21.39 -11.21 -13.93
CA VAL A 109 22.11 -10.06 -13.38
C VAL A 109 22.91 -9.40 -14.51
N ARG A 110 22.92 -8.07 -14.57
CA ARG A 110 23.71 -7.34 -15.56
C ARG A 110 25.21 -7.68 -15.40
N PRO A 111 25.95 -7.99 -16.49
CA PRO A 111 27.37 -8.37 -16.39
C PRO A 111 28.24 -7.40 -15.59
N ALA A 112 28.02 -6.08 -15.73
CA ALA A 112 28.75 -5.06 -14.96
C ALA A 112 28.58 -5.21 -13.43
N LEU A 113 27.39 -5.60 -12.97
CA LEU A 113 27.16 -5.84 -11.54
C LEU A 113 27.86 -7.12 -11.05
N LEU A 114 27.95 -8.15 -11.91
CA LEU A 114 28.73 -9.36 -11.61
C LEU A 114 30.23 -9.04 -11.55
N SER A 115 30.75 -8.20 -12.44
CA SER A 115 32.14 -7.76 -12.40
C SER A 115 32.46 -7.01 -11.10
N ILE A 116 31.58 -6.11 -10.66
CA ILE A 116 31.73 -5.41 -9.37
C ILE A 116 31.69 -6.42 -8.23
N LEU A 117 30.71 -7.32 -8.22
CA LEU A 117 30.55 -8.33 -7.18
C LEU A 117 31.77 -9.26 -7.06
N ASN A 118 32.32 -9.70 -8.19
CA ASN A 118 33.51 -10.55 -8.23
C ASN A 118 34.80 -9.78 -7.88
N GLY A 119 34.83 -8.47 -8.10
CA GLY A 119 35.94 -7.61 -7.68
C GLY A 119 36.02 -7.40 -6.16
N MET A 120 34.95 -7.69 -5.42
CA MET A 120 34.92 -7.61 -3.96
C MET A 120 35.53 -8.87 -3.32
N THR A 121 36.84 -9.04 -3.44
CA THR A 121 37.59 -10.22 -2.95
C THR A 121 37.91 -10.18 -1.46
N GLY A 122 37.80 -9.02 -0.80
CA GLY A 122 38.09 -8.84 0.62
C GLY A 122 36.85 -8.73 1.53
N THR A 123 35.63 -8.84 0.99
CA THR A 123 34.40 -8.66 1.78
C THR A 123 33.28 -9.53 1.21
N PRO A 124 32.52 -10.26 2.05
CA PRO A 124 31.35 -11.01 1.59
C PRO A 124 30.27 -10.05 1.05
N ALA A 125 29.79 -10.34 -0.15
CA ALA A 125 28.81 -9.50 -0.85
C ALA A 125 27.83 -10.33 -1.68
N TYR A 126 26.64 -9.79 -1.85
CA TYR A 126 25.59 -10.39 -2.66
C TYR A 126 24.70 -9.32 -3.32
N LEU A 127 23.98 -9.70 -4.37
CA LEU A 127 22.99 -8.89 -5.04
C LEU A 127 21.59 -9.40 -4.70
N ARG A 128 20.72 -8.49 -4.26
CA ARG A 128 19.37 -8.81 -3.82
C ARG A 128 18.33 -7.96 -4.54
N ASN A 129 17.17 -8.53 -4.83
CA ASN A 129 16.03 -7.79 -5.36
C ASN A 129 15.11 -7.23 -4.22
N ALA A 130 14.07 -6.49 -4.61
CA ALA A 130 13.09 -5.93 -3.67
C ALA A 130 12.22 -6.98 -2.94
N ARG A 131 12.19 -8.23 -3.41
CA ARG A 131 11.48 -9.36 -2.78
C ARG A 131 12.37 -10.13 -1.80
N MET A 132 13.58 -9.65 -1.55
CA MET A 132 14.61 -10.32 -0.77
C MET A 132 15.15 -11.62 -1.39
N ASP A 133 15.00 -11.78 -2.71
CA ASP A 133 15.71 -12.85 -3.43
C ASP A 133 17.15 -12.42 -3.68
N LEU A 134 18.10 -13.21 -3.22
CA LEU A 134 19.49 -13.19 -3.65
C LEU A 134 19.55 -13.70 -5.09
N VAL A 135 20.21 -12.95 -5.97
CA VAL A 135 20.31 -13.26 -7.40
C VAL A 135 21.75 -13.58 -7.80
N ALA A 136 22.73 -13.12 -7.02
CA ALA A 136 24.13 -13.50 -7.14
C ALA A 136 24.86 -13.26 -5.81
N ALA A 137 25.94 -14.00 -5.56
CA ALA A 137 26.81 -13.87 -4.39
C ALA A 137 28.27 -14.12 -4.79
N ASN A 138 29.22 -13.44 -4.13
CA ASN A 138 30.64 -13.73 -4.30
C ASN A 138 31.05 -14.97 -3.48
N GLU A 139 32.24 -15.51 -3.74
CA GLU A 139 32.75 -16.74 -3.07
C GLU A 139 32.77 -16.60 -1.55
N LEU A 140 33.17 -15.44 -1.03
CA LEU A 140 33.18 -15.18 0.42
C LEU A 140 31.79 -15.23 1.05
N CYS A 141 30.76 -14.78 0.33
CA CYS A 141 29.39 -14.85 0.80
C CYS A 141 28.86 -16.30 0.76
N LEU A 142 29.26 -17.11 -0.22
CA LEU A 142 28.91 -18.54 -0.26
C LEU A 142 29.58 -19.29 0.89
N ALA A 143 30.86 -19.01 1.17
CA ALA A 143 31.57 -19.58 2.31
C ALA A 143 30.96 -19.15 3.66
N LEU A 144 30.46 -17.92 3.77
CA LEU A 144 29.81 -17.42 4.99
C LEU A 144 28.48 -18.15 5.28
N TYR A 145 27.76 -18.53 4.23
CA TYR A 145 26.47 -19.22 4.31
C TYR A 145 26.58 -20.70 3.86
N ASP A 146 27.73 -21.33 4.11
CA ASP A 146 27.98 -22.70 3.70
C ASP A 146 26.90 -23.66 4.25
N GLY A 147 26.45 -24.59 3.39
CA GLY A 147 25.33 -25.49 3.68
C GLY A 147 23.92 -24.86 3.68
N VAL A 148 23.80 -23.55 3.47
CA VAL A 148 22.52 -22.81 3.38
C VAL A 148 22.35 -22.16 2.02
N LEU A 149 23.42 -21.60 1.46
CA LEU A 149 23.40 -20.85 0.22
C LEU A 149 24.37 -21.46 -0.78
N THR A 150 23.84 -22.11 -1.82
CA THR A 150 24.63 -22.60 -2.96
C THR A 150 24.33 -21.78 -4.22
N ARG A 151 25.22 -21.85 -5.22
CA ARG A 151 24.99 -21.13 -6.50
C ARG A 151 23.80 -21.71 -7.26
N GLU A 152 23.61 -23.01 -7.13
CA GLU A 152 22.58 -23.80 -7.79
C GLU A 152 21.18 -23.48 -7.25
N GLU A 153 21.09 -23.02 -6.00
CA GLU A 153 19.84 -22.63 -5.33
C GLU A 153 19.42 -21.17 -5.60
N MET A 154 20.16 -20.45 -6.44
CA MET A 154 19.79 -19.09 -6.82
C MET A 154 18.62 -19.08 -7.83
N PRO A 155 17.60 -18.20 -7.64
CA PRO A 155 17.55 -17.15 -6.64
C PRO A 155 17.08 -17.62 -5.24
N PHE A 156 17.86 -17.30 -4.21
CA PHE A 156 17.58 -17.70 -2.83
C PHE A 156 16.84 -16.62 -2.04
N ASN A 157 15.66 -16.92 -1.47
CA ASN A 157 14.88 -15.92 -0.73
C ASN A 157 15.28 -15.84 0.75
N LEU A 158 15.95 -14.74 1.12
CA LEU A 158 16.40 -14.52 2.50
C LEU A 158 15.25 -14.46 3.51
N ALA A 159 14.10 -13.91 3.14
CA ALA A 159 12.97 -13.80 4.07
C ALA A 159 12.39 -15.19 4.39
N ARG A 160 12.28 -16.06 3.39
CA ARG A 160 11.86 -17.45 3.60
C ARG A 160 12.87 -18.19 4.46
N PHE A 161 14.17 -17.99 4.25
CA PHE A 161 15.17 -18.61 5.11
C PHE A 161 15.04 -18.16 6.56
N VAL A 162 14.92 -16.85 6.81
CA VAL A 162 14.83 -16.29 8.16
C VAL A 162 13.55 -16.68 8.89
N PHE A 163 12.41 -16.74 8.19
CA PHE A 163 11.10 -16.91 8.82
C PHE A 163 10.47 -18.30 8.66
N LEU A 164 10.89 -19.08 7.67
CA LEU A 164 10.23 -20.34 7.28
C LEU A 164 11.19 -21.54 7.17
N ALA A 165 12.51 -21.35 7.27
CA ALA A 165 13.41 -22.50 7.23
C ALA A 165 13.22 -23.35 8.50
N PRO A 166 13.04 -24.68 8.36
CA PRO A 166 13.14 -25.56 9.51
C PRO A 166 14.56 -25.40 10.09
N THR A 167 14.66 -25.22 11.40
CA THR A 167 15.88 -24.93 12.16
C THR A 167 17.09 -25.64 11.54
N PRO A 168 18.16 -24.94 11.14
CA PRO A 168 19.33 -25.58 10.56
C PRO A 168 19.88 -26.60 11.56
N ARG A 169 20.10 -27.82 11.07
CA ARG A 169 20.62 -28.94 11.84
C ARG A 169 21.99 -28.52 12.38
N ARG A 170 22.04 -28.32 13.70
CA ARG A 170 23.18 -27.83 14.48
C ARG A 170 24.48 -28.51 14.06
N SER A 171 25.39 -27.75 13.44
CA SER A 171 26.83 -27.97 13.59
C SER A 171 27.58 -26.64 13.45
N SER A 172 28.47 -26.39 14.42
CA SER A 172 29.48 -25.33 14.58
C SER A 172 29.12 -23.82 14.64
N TRP A 173 27.87 -23.38 14.65
CA TRP A 173 27.57 -21.99 15.08
C TRP A 173 27.53 -21.89 16.61
N THR A 174 28.69 -21.82 17.26
CA THR A 174 28.80 -21.42 18.68
C THR A 174 28.65 -19.90 18.79
N GLY A 175 27.43 -19.43 18.63
CA GLY A 175 27.02 -18.07 18.94
C GLY A 175 25.52 -18.08 19.11
N THR A 176 25.04 -17.99 20.34
CA THR A 176 23.61 -17.91 20.64
C THR A 176 22.98 -16.75 19.84
N PRO A 177 21.93 -17.00 19.04
CA PRO A 177 21.31 -15.93 18.28
C PRO A 177 20.42 -15.12 19.22
N SER A 178 20.96 -14.01 19.73
CA SER A 178 20.12 -12.94 20.28
C SER A 178 19.44 -12.24 19.09
N PRO A 179 18.10 -12.13 19.09
CA PRO A 179 17.37 -11.45 18.02
C PRO A 179 17.60 -9.95 18.15
N GLY A 180 18.65 -9.44 17.50
CA GLY A 180 18.92 -8.00 17.50
C GLY A 180 20.34 -7.59 17.10
N THR A 181 21.34 -8.47 17.14
CA THR A 181 22.75 -8.02 17.09
C THR A 181 23.48 -8.34 15.78
N TRP A 182 22.88 -9.08 14.86
CA TRP A 182 23.55 -9.53 13.64
C TRP A 182 22.96 -8.86 12.39
N TRP A 183 23.14 -7.54 12.31
CA TRP A 183 23.06 -6.80 11.06
C TRP A 183 24.10 -5.68 11.09
N PRO A 184 25.17 -5.71 10.28
CA PRO A 184 25.95 -4.50 10.09
C PRO A 184 25.08 -3.53 9.28
N HIS A 185 24.57 -2.51 9.96
CA HIS A 185 24.14 -1.21 9.46
C HIS A 185 24.09 -1.06 7.92
N CYS A 186 23.01 -1.54 7.30
CA CYS A 186 22.51 -0.93 6.06
C CYS A 186 21.34 -0.02 6.45
N ALA A 187 21.67 1.02 7.22
CA ALA A 187 20.77 2.14 7.40
C ALA A 187 20.58 2.82 6.04
N VAL A 188 19.36 2.79 5.52
CA VAL A 188 18.87 3.80 4.57
C VAL A 188 19.03 5.14 5.28
N ARG A 189 20.16 5.83 5.04
CA ARG A 189 20.32 7.23 5.45
C ARG A 189 19.53 8.06 4.45
N ARG A 190 18.39 8.62 4.90
CA ARG A 190 17.67 9.68 4.18
C ARG A 190 18.65 10.82 3.88
N ALA A 191 18.52 11.39 2.68
CA ALA A 191 19.21 12.59 2.26
C ALA A 191 19.03 13.73 3.29
N GLY A 192 20.14 14.41 3.59
CA GLY A 192 20.17 15.58 4.46
C GLY A 192 21.55 16.25 4.38
N THR A 193 21.64 17.27 3.53
CA THR A 193 22.57 18.43 3.52
C THR A 193 24.09 18.19 3.67
N LEU A 194 24.81 18.53 2.60
CA LEU A 194 26.27 18.72 2.54
C LEU A 194 26.69 19.97 3.35
N PRO A 195 27.85 19.97 4.05
CA PRO A 195 28.47 21.19 4.53
C PRO A 195 29.39 21.80 3.47
N THR A 196 29.27 23.12 3.30
CA THR A 196 30.13 23.98 2.50
C THR A 196 31.53 24.06 3.12
N VAL A 197 32.54 24.00 2.26
CA VAL A 197 33.97 24.17 2.60
C VAL A 197 34.24 25.61 3.02
N GLY A 198 35.06 25.76 4.07
CA GLY A 198 35.78 26.98 4.45
C GLY A 198 37.21 26.62 4.79
#